data_AF-A0A1Q4E6X3-F1
#
_entry.id   AF-A0A1Q4E6X3-F1
#
_cell.length_a   1.000
_cell.length_b   1.000
_cell.length_c   1.000
_cell.angle_alpha   90.00
_cell.angle_beta   90.00
_cell.angle_gamma   90.00
#
_symmetry.space_group_name_H-M   'P 1'
#
loop_
_entity.id
_entity.type
_entity.pdbx_description
1 polymer ?
#
loop_
_entity_poly.entity_id
_entity_poly.type
_entity_poly.pdbx_seq_one_letter_code
_entity_poly.pdbx_strand_id
1 'polypeptide(L)'
;MNGVDHPFVPGWQGDRSWTAPGEPPSAFVTFEAGDLGAPFRIAHGRDMMFDHGELVQDYNFLDYFFGDPAAPVRARHYLGERSVAVYLPGLPEDANLAQARAAFPEDALRYLRRRFHAIEVLTGEGYCELWTAA
;
A
#
# COMPACT_ATOMS: atom_id res chain seq x y z
N MET A 1 19.79 13.81 20.96
CA MET A 1 19.06 12.54 20.78
C MET A 1 19.66 11.89 19.55
N ASN A 2 20.27 10.72 19.68
CA ASN A 2 21.01 10.08 18.59
C ASN A 2 20.02 9.33 17.70
N GLY A 3 19.98 9.70 16.41
CA GLY A 3 19.20 8.99 15.39
C GLY A 3 19.67 7.54 15.26
N VAL A 4 18.76 6.65 14.92
CA VAL A 4 19.11 5.27 14.55
C VAL A 4 19.24 5.24 13.04
N ASP A 5 20.39 4.81 12.55
CA ASP A 5 20.60 4.60 11.12
C ASP A 5 19.67 3.50 10.60
N HIS A 6 18.92 3.80 9.54
CA HIS A 6 18.07 2.82 8.87
C HIS A 6 18.95 1.92 7.98
N PRO A 7 18.86 0.57 8.11
CA PRO A 7 19.81 -0.36 7.51
C PRO A 7 19.83 -0.40 5.97
N PHE A 8 18.89 0.29 5.31
CA PHE A 8 18.74 0.27 3.85
C PHE A 8 18.73 1.66 3.20
N VAL A 9 18.87 2.76 3.97
CA VAL A 9 18.83 4.12 3.42
C VAL A 9 19.93 4.98 4.07
N PRO A 10 21.08 5.15 3.42
CA PRO A 10 22.13 6.05 3.89
C PRO A 10 21.61 7.49 3.99
N GLY A 11 21.77 8.15 5.14
CA GLY A 11 21.38 9.55 5.36
C GLY A 11 19.98 9.78 5.95
N TRP A 12 19.30 8.73 6.43
CA TRP A 12 17.97 8.83 7.03
C TRP A 12 17.94 9.67 8.31
N GLN A 13 17.09 10.71 8.33
CA GLN A 13 16.71 11.47 9.53
C GLN A 13 15.19 11.40 9.70
N GLY A 14 14.68 10.37 10.37
CA GLY A 14 13.26 10.32 10.73
C GLY A 14 13.05 10.72 12.18
N ASP A 15 12.04 11.55 12.42
CA ASP A 15 11.58 11.89 13.76
C ASP A 15 10.77 10.72 14.35
N ARG A 16 11.14 10.33 15.57
CA ARG A 16 10.34 9.39 16.38
C ARG A 16 9.13 10.12 16.94
N SER A 17 8.00 10.10 16.25
CA SER A 17 6.72 10.44 16.88
C SER A 17 6.05 9.17 17.42
N TRP A 18 6.48 8.75 18.61
CA TRP A 18 5.65 7.90 19.47
C TRP A 18 4.78 8.83 20.32
N THR A 19 3.50 8.99 19.98
CA THR A 19 2.52 9.55 20.93
C THR A 19 1.96 8.45 21.83
N ALA A 20 1.65 8.84 23.07
CA ALA A 20 1.34 7.99 24.22
C ALA A 20 0.06 7.15 24.06
N PRO A 21 -0.22 6.18 24.97
CA PRO A 21 -1.42 5.35 24.91
C PRO A 21 -2.69 6.20 25.03
N GLY A 22 -3.61 6.11 24.05
CA GLY A 22 -4.92 6.76 24.08
C GLY A 22 -5.21 7.71 22.91
N GLU A 23 -4.22 8.03 22.07
CA GLU A 23 -4.43 8.73 20.81
C GLU A 23 -4.41 7.74 19.64
N PRO A 24 -5.28 7.87 18.62
CA PRO A 24 -5.16 7.05 17.42
C PRO A 24 -3.80 7.31 16.78
N PRO A 25 -3.00 6.28 16.47
CA PRO A 25 -1.68 6.49 15.89
C PRO A 25 -1.85 7.12 14.50
N SER A 26 -1.48 8.39 14.35
CA SER A 26 -1.33 9.04 13.05
C SER A 26 0.14 9.41 12.82
N ALA A 27 1.04 8.45 12.97
CA ALA A 27 2.41 8.63 12.48
C ALA A 27 2.41 8.43 10.97
N PHE A 28 2.45 9.53 10.21
CA PHE A 28 2.73 9.51 8.79
C PHE A 28 4.24 9.41 8.61
N VAL A 29 4.72 8.26 8.14
CA VAL A 29 6.10 8.14 7.66
C VAL A 29 6.08 8.59 6.20
N THR A 30 6.53 9.82 5.97
CA THR A 30 6.75 10.36 4.61
C THR A 30 8.17 9.99 4.19
N PHE A 31 8.32 9.33 3.04
CA PHE A 31 9.61 9.00 2.48
C PHE A 31 9.92 9.99 1.35
N GLU A 32 11.04 10.71 1.46
CA GLU A 32 11.63 11.40 0.29
C GLU A 32 12.03 10.30 -0.71
N ALA A 33 11.53 10.41 -1.94
CA ALA A 33 11.63 9.37 -2.96
C ALA A 33 13.09 9.15 -3.42
N GLY A 34 13.80 8.28 -2.71
CA GLY A 34 15.08 7.73 -3.13
C GLY A 34 14.90 6.55 -4.09
N ASP A 35 14.98 6.84 -5.39
CA ASP A 35 15.52 6.00 -6.48
C ASP A 35 14.91 4.62 -6.86
N LEU A 36 13.90 4.06 -6.18
CA LEU A 36 13.48 2.66 -6.46
C LEU A 36 11.98 2.41 -6.68
N GLY A 37 11.21 3.43 -7.08
CA GLY A 37 9.75 3.29 -7.21
C GLY A 37 9.06 3.09 -5.87
N ALA A 38 9.69 3.56 -4.78
CA ALA A 38 9.14 3.48 -3.45
C ALA A 38 7.83 4.29 -3.33
N PRO A 39 6.91 3.87 -2.44
CA PRO A 39 5.72 4.66 -2.16
C PRO A 39 6.12 6.02 -1.57
N PHE A 40 5.51 7.10 -2.03
CA PHE A 40 5.72 8.42 -1.43
C PHE A 40 5.03 8.54 -0.05
N ARG A 41 4.07 7.65 0.22
CA ARG A 41 3.34 7.56 1.49
C ARG A 41 2.94 6.13 1.81
N ILE A 42 3.04 5.77 3.08
CA ILE A 42 2.44 4.54 3.63
C ILE A 42 1.50 4.95 4.75
N ALA A 43 0.26 4.43 4.76
CA ALA A 43 -0.72 4.66 5.81
C ALA A 43 -1.18 3.34 6.41
N HIS A 44 -1.28 3.29 7.74
CA HIS A 44 -1.90 2.17 8.44
C HIS A 44 -3.37 2.49 8.72
N GLY A 45 -4.24 1.50 8.54
CA GLY A 45 -5.67 1.65 8.76
C GLY A 45 -6.33 0.35 9.23
N ARG A 46 -7.62 0.46 9.54
CA ARG A 46 -8.45 -0.66 9.98
C ARG A 46 -9.81 -0.61 9.30
N ASP A 47 -10.21 -1.73 8.70
CA ASP A 47 -11.56 -1.94 8.18
C ASP A 47 -12.34 -2.77 9.21
N MET A 48 -13.35 -2.16 9.83
CA MET A 48 -14.21 -2.80 10.82
C MET A 48 -15.56 -3.11 10.18
N MET A 49 -16.00 -4.36 10.25
CA MET A 49 -17.33 -4.78 9.78
C MET A 49 -18.21 -5.16 10.97
N PHE A 50 -19.42 -4.62 10.97
CA PHE A 50 -20.41 -4.84 12.02
C PHE A 50 -21.60 -5.60 11.45
N ASP A 51 -22.06 -6.62 12.17
CA ASP A 51 -23.32 -7.32 11.90
C ASP A 51 -24.25 -7.14 13.09
N HIS A 52 -25.46 -6.64 12.85
CA HIS A 52 -26.44 -6.33 13.90
C HIS A 52 -25.91 -5.51 15.10
N GLY A 53 -24.90 -4.67 14.89
CA GLY A 53 -24.29 -3.82 15.93
C GLY A 53 -23.11 -4.47 16.67
N GLU A 54 -22.80 -5.73 16.38
CA GLU A 54 -21.62 -6.43 16.91
C GLU A 54 -20.47 -6.38 15.90
N LEU A 55 -19.26 -6.12 16.39
CA LEU A 55 -18.05 -6.17 15.57
C LEU A 55 -17.74 -7.63 15.22
N VAL A 56 -17.87 -7.99 13.94
CA VAL A 56 -17.64 -9.36 13.47
C VAL A 56 -16.29 -9.52 12.79
N GLN A 57 -15.73 -8.45 12.23
CA GLN A 57 -14.43 -8.47 11.56
C GLN A 57 -13.67 -7.16 11.78
N ASP A 58 -12.36 -7.27 11.99
CA ASP A 58 -11.45 -6.17 12.25
C ASP A 58 -10.14 -6.40 11.51
N TYR A 59 -10.05 -5.87 10.29
CA TYR A 59 -8.90 -6.09 9.42
C TYR A 59 -7.94 -4.93 9.51
N ASN A 60 -6.71 -5.20 9.94
CA ASN A 60 -5.62 -4.22 9.88
C ASN A 60 -5.03 -4.21 8.48
N PHE A 61 -4.69 -3.03 7.94
CA PHE A 61 -4.09 -2.93 6.62
C PHE A 61 -3.04 -1.82 6.53
N LEU A 62 -2.17 -1.94 5.53
CA LEU A 62 -1.27 -0.90 5.07
C LEU A 62 -1.66 -0.48 3.65
N ASP A 63 -1.91 0.81 3.45
CA ASP A 63 -2.04 1.43 2.13
C ASP A 63 -0.68 2.03 1.72
N TYR A 64 -0.21 1.64 0.54
CA TYR A 64 0.98 2.16 -0.12
C TYR A 64 0.55 3.05 -1.28
N PHE A 65 1.06 4.28 -1.32
CA PHE A 65 0.70 5.26 -2.36
C PHE A 65 1.89 5.55 -3.26
N PHE A 66 1.70 5.39 -4.57
CA PHE A 66 2.73 5.58 -5.60
C PHE A 66 2.31 6.62 -6.65
N GLY A 67 3.29 7.18 -7.34
CA GLY A 67 3.07 8.10 -8.46
C GLY A 67 2.65 9.49 -8.01
N ASP A 68 1.72 10.09 -8.75
CA ASP A 68 1.22 11.45 -8.51
C ASP A 68 0.33 11.51 -7.23
N PRO A 69 0.65 12.35 -6.23
CA PRO A 69 -0.18 12.55 -5.05
C PRO A 69 -1.62 13.00 -5.33
N ALA A 70 -1.89 13.65 -6.47
CA ALA A 70 -3.24 14.08 -6.85
C ALA A 70 -4.12 12.91 -7.36
N ALA A 71 -3.50 11.87 -7.90
CA ALA A 71 -4.17 10.67 -8.40
C ALA A 71 -3.27 9.44 -8.16
N PRO A 72 -3.11 8.99 -6.91
CA PRO A 72 -2.11 7.99 -6.58
C PRO A 72 -2.59 6.59 -6.93
N VAL A 73 -1.67 5.76 -7.43
CA VAL A 73 -1.86 4.31 -7.40
C VAL A 73 -1.83 3.88 -5.94
N ARG A 74 -2.91 3.24 -5.49
CA ARG A 74 -3.03 2.76 -4.11
C ARG A 74 -2.95 1.24 -4.08
N ALA A 75 -1.98 0.70 -3.37
CA ALA A 75 -1.87 -0.72 -3.10
C ALA A 75 -2.19 -0.98 -1.62
N ARG A 76 -3.23 -1.76 -1.34
CA ARG A 76 -3.67 -2.13 0.00
C ARG A 76 -3.24 -3.54 0.33
N HIS A 77 -2.60 -3.71 1.48
CA HIS A 77 -2.21 -5.00 2.02
C HIS A 77 -2.86 -5.21 3.39
N TYR A 78 -3.74 -6.19 3.49
CA TYR A 78 -4.29 -6.63 4.77
C TYR A 78 -3.24 -7.44 5.54
N LEU A 79 -3.00 -7.05 6.79
CA LEU A 79 -2.01 -7.68 7.66
C LEU A 79 -2.50 -9.08 8.05
N GLY A 80 -1.96 -10.09 7.37
CA GLY A 80 -2.39 -11.49 7.47
C GLY A 80 -2.52 -12.16 6.12
N GLU A 81 -2.70 -11.37 5.06
CA GLU A 81 -2.77 -11.87 3.69
C GLU A 81 -1.38 -12.01 3.05
N ARG A 82 -1.31 -12.77 1.97
CA ARG A 82 -0.08 -12.91 1.16
C ARG A 82 -0.05 -11.98 -0.04
N SER A 83 -1.22 -11.52 -0.47
CA SER A 83 -1.39 -10.64 -1.63
C SER A 83 -1.46 -9.17 -1.23
N VAL A 84 -1.30 -8.30 -2.24
CA VAL A 84 -1.61 -6.88 -2.17
C VAL A 84 -2.64 -6.57 -3.25
N ALA A 85 -3.71 -5.86 -2.89
CA ALA A 85 -4.76 -5.44 -3.80
C ALA A 85 -4.48 -4.02 -4.29
N VAL A 86 -4.48 -3.79 -5.60
CA VAL A 86 -4.12 -2.52 -6.22
C VAL A 86 -5.34 -1.86 -6.85
N TYR A 87 -5.48 -0.57 -6.58
CA TYR A 87 -6.39 0.35 -7.23
C TYR A 87 -5.59 1.28 -8.14
N LEU A 88 -5.88 1.24 -9.44
CA LEU A 88 -5.29 2.10 -10.45
C LEU A 88 -6.23 3.27 -10.76
N PRO A 89 -5.89 4.51 -10.41
CA PRO A 89 -6.71 5.66 -10.76
C PRO A 89 -6.75 5.85 -12.28
N GLY A 90 -7.94 6.14 -12.80
CA GLY A 90 -8.16 6.34 -14.24
C GLY A 90 -8.34 5.05 -15.05
N LEU A 91 -8.31 3.88 -14.41
CA LEU A 91 -8.74 2.64 -15.04
C LEU A 91 -10.27 2.64 -15.20
N PRO A 92 -10.83 2.40 -16.41
CA PRO A 92 -12.27 2.26 -16.60
C PRO A 92 -12.87 1.16 -15.71
N GLU A 93 -14.12 1.33 -15.28
CA GLU A 93 -14.80 0.34 -14.42
C GLU A 93 -14.92 -1.03 -15.08
N ASP A 94 -15.05 -1.08 -16.41
CA ASP A 94 -15.15 -2.30 -17.22
C ASP A 94 -13.80 -2.77 -17.79
N ALA A 95 -12.69 -2.18 -17.33
CA ALA A 95 -11.37 -2.55 -17.85
C ALA A 95 -11.05 -4.01 -17.53
N ASN A 96 -10.42 -4.69 -18.49
CA ASN A 96 -9.91 -6.05 -18.32
C ASN A 96 -8.47 -6.07 -17.78
N LEU A 97 -7.98 -7.27 -17.44
CA LEU A 97 -6.63 -7.46 -16.92
C LEU A 97 -5.52 -6.97 -17.86
N ALA A 98 -5.70 -7.06 -19.18
CA ALA A 98 -4.70 -6.60 -20.14
C ALA A 98 -4.57 -5.07 -20.13
N GLN A 99 -5.69 -4.36 -20.04
CA GLN A 99 -5.72 -2.90 -19.88
C GLN A 99 -5.13 -2.49 -18.53
N ALA A 100 -5.49 -3.18 -17.45
CA ALA A 100 -4.91 -2.94 -16.13
C ALA A 100 -3.38 -3.12 -16.14
N ARG A 101 -2.87 -4.18 -16.79
CA ARG A 101 -1.42 -4.43 -16.94
C ARG A 101 -0.73 -3.32 -17.72
N ALA A 102 -1.34 -2.85 -18.81
CA ALA A 102 -0.79 -1.77 -19.63
C ALA A 102 -0.75 -0.42 -18.89
N ALA A 103 -1.72 -0.17 -18.00
CA ALA A 103 -1.81 1.05 -17.20
C ALA A 103 -0.92 1.04 -15.95
N PHE A 104 -0.36 -0.11 -15.56
CA PHE A 104 0.35 -0.25 -14.29
C PHE A 104 1.75 0.39 -14.37
N PRO A 105 2.12 1.33 -13.45
CA PRO A 105 3.46 1.90 -13.44
C PRO A 105 4.53 0.85 -13.10
N GLU A 106 5.50 0.64 -14.00
CA GLU A 106 6.51 -0.41 -13.89
C GLU A 106 7.35 -0.31 -12.61
N ASP A 107 7.65 0.91 -12.15
CA ASP A 107 8.44 1.12 -10.93
C ASP A 107 7.68 0.72 -9.66
N ALA A 108 6.37 1.03 -9.60
CA ALA A 108 5.50 0.56 -8.52
C ALA A 108 5.37 -0.97 -8.57
N LEU A 109 5.19 -1.54 -9.77
CA LEU A 109 5.13 -2.99 -9.95
C LEU A 109 6.40 -3.68 -9.45
N ARG A 110 7.58 -3.14 -9.78
CA ARG A 110 8.88 -3.64 -9.31
C ARG A 110 9.01 -3.55 -7.78
N TYR A 111 8.52 -2.49 -7.16
CA TYR A 111 8.47 -2.38 -5.70
C TYR A 111 7.58 -3.48 -5.10
N LEU A 112 6.35 -3.63 -5.59
CA LEU A 112 5.39 -4.58 -5.06
C LEU A 112 5.84 -6.04 -5.21
N ARG A 113 6.43 -6.41 -6.36
CA ARG A 113 6.96 -7.78 -6.61
C ARG A 113 8.05 -8.21 -5.65
N ARG A 114 8.84 -7.26 -5.14
CA ARG A 114 9.91 -7.55 -4.16
C ARG A 114 9.36 -7.78 -2.75
N ARG A 115 8.14 -7.30 -2.47
CA ARG A 115 7.60 -7.22 -1.10
C ARG A 115 6.44 -8.18 -0.86
N PHE A 116 5.65 -8.48 -1.89
CA PHE A 116 4.44 -9.29 -1.77
C PHE A 116 4.57 -10.58 -2.56
N HIS A 117 3.80 -11.60 -2.16
CA HIS A 117 3.78 -12.87 -2.88
C HIS A 117 2.89 -12.80 -4.11
N ALA A 118 1.81 -12.01 -4.06
CA ALA A 118 0.90 -11.82 -5.17
C ALA A 118 0.44 -10.37 -5.25
N ILE A 119 0.12 -9.92 -6.46
CA ILE A 119 -0.42 -8.60 -6.75
C ILE A 119 -1.74 -8.81 -7.48
N GLU A 120 -2.81 -8.33 -6.88
CA GLU A 120 -4.16 -8.35 -7.44
C GLU A 120 -4.54 -6.94 -7.86
N VAL A 121 -5.33 -6.81 -8.92
CA VAL A 121 -5.85 -5.53 -9.38
C VAL A 121 -7.36 -5.63 -9.53
N LEU A 122 -8.08 -4.60 -9.08
CA LEU A 122 -9.52 -4.52 -9.29
C LEU A 122 -9.82 -4.16 -10.76
N THR A 123 -10.60 -5.00 -11.42
CA THR A 123 -11.04 -4.87 -12.82
C THR A 123 -12.56 -4.96 -12.90
N GLY A 124 -13.14 -4.85 -14.10
CA GLY A 124 -14.57 -5.05 -14.30
C GLY A 124 -15.07 -6.46 -13.97
N GLU A 125 -14.16 -7.44 -13.92
CA GLU A 125 -14.45 -8.84 -13.55
C GLU A 125 -14.24 -9.10 -12.05
N GLY A 126 -13.90 -8.06 -11.27
CA GLY A 126 -13.48 -8.17 -9.88
C GLY A 126 -11.95 -8.20 -9.74
N TYR A 127 -11.46 -8.75 -8.63
CA TYR A 127 -10.03 -8.86 -8.36
C TYR A 127 -9.39 -9.92 -9.26
N CYS A 128 -8.42 -9.50 -10.07
CA CYS A 128 -7.65 -10.37 -10.96
C CYS A 128 -6.18 -10.40 -10.56
N GLU A 129 -5.55 -11.57 -10.65
CA GLU A 129 -4.11 -11.73 -10.38
C GLU A 129 -3.27 -11.10 -11.51
N LEU A 130 -2.54 -10.05 -11.19
CA LEU A 130 -1.60 -9.39 -12.11
C LEU A 130 -0.25 -10.11 -12.13
N TRP A 131 0.16 -10.66 -10.98
CA TRP A 131 1.43 -11.36 -10.80
C TRP A 131 1.41 -12.17 -9.50
N THR A 132 2.11 -13.31 -9.51
CA THR A 132 2.38 -14.13 -8.32
C THR A 132 3.82 -14.64 -8.36
N ALA A 133 4.44 -14.79 -7.19
CA ALA A 133 5.74 -15.43 -7.05
C ALA A 133 5.62 -16.93 -7.33
N ALA A 134 6.62 -17.48 -8.01
CA ALA A 134 6.72 -18.91 -8.30
C ALA A 134 7.20 -19.71 -7.08
#